data_AF-A0A6L5R2P4-F1
#
_entry.id   AF-A0A6L5R2P4-F1
#
_cell.length_a   1.000
_cell.length_b   1.000
_cell.length_c   1.000
_cell.angle_alpha   90.00
_cell.angle_beta   90.00
_cell.angle_gamma   90.00
#
_symmetry.space_group_name_H-M   'P 1'
#
loop_
_entity.id
_entity.type
_entity.pdbx_description
1 polymer ?
#
loop_
_entity_poly.entity_id
_entity_poly.type
_entity_poly.pdbx_seq_one_letter_code
_entity_poly.pdbx_strand_id
1 'polypeptide(L)'
;MTGNSRRRTSVLAAAAIVVAVAAITPAPAYAYETSAYSHDAHPKALSEDWMADLPDDLRLSQLSIPGTHDSGASRFGGDITFTQSMGFSDQLAAGIRALDIRVGENGVCPLDIFHGIDCQFTPYGEVIADLVEFLDEHPSETIVTRVKKEHGNPSFADVKALLEGHYYDGTDTDPELGDLRGKIVVYVEDFDPIGPFSWSDANLDIEDHYELATERDLGVKWTDYVAPHLIEADRVADDPAGRIFITFTSAADGGFPYFYASGHSSPATGADQLLTGWTRGHIDSCKHDSKCLREYPSVNCFLGTCSVEFVGLNQLTMDFVRTTIRERSGIVYSDFPGPGLIEAVISLNTPGRSLPAEGSPHDVVHVLRSALERDELTPRQARLAERVIADLWGAGHGSGGWQDLAAKSAVLPALTRLADGVDALVALDADGVETTALQGWLADAAADLAVPAVADAGSMLTGASAARRIDAAEALLAEGDAARASGRPEAAVDAYLAAVRAVGPTTRR
;
A
#
# COMPACT_ATOMS: atom_id res chain seq x y z
N MET A 1 19.30 6.57 70.64
CA MET A 1 18.82 5.60 69.63
C MET A 1 18.23 6.36 68.45
N THR A 2 19.11 6.67 67.51
CA THR A 2 18.91 7.42 66.27
C THR A 2 18.54 6.43 65.16
N GLY A 3 17.27 6.34 64.80
CA GLY A 3 16.86 5.38 63.79
C GLY A 3 15.37 5.41 63.50
N ASN A 4 14.82 6.54 63.07
CA ASN A 4 13.51 6.50 62.39
C ASN A 4 13.14 7.69 61.51
N SER A 5 13.94 8.77 61.43
CA SER A 5 13.59 9.95 60.62
C SER A 5 14.00 9.87 59.14
N ARG A 6 14.92 8.96 58.76
CA ARG A 6 15.42 8.86 57.37
C ARG A 6 14.61 7.96 56.44
N ARG A 7 13.67 7.15 56.95
CA ARG A 7 12.82 6.25 56.12
C ARG A 7 11.49 6.86 55.69
N ARG A 8 11.05 7.95 56.31
CA ARG A 8 9.78 8.64 55.95
C ARG A 8 9.94 9.68 54.85
N THR A 9 11.14 10.25 54.69
CA THR A 9 11.45 11.20 53.62
C THR A 9 11.74 10.53 52.27
N SER A 10 12.07 9.24 52.24
CA SER A 10 12.36 8.50 51.00
C SER A 10 11.10 7.96 50.30
N VAL A 11 10.01 7.72 51.05
CA VAL A 11 8.74 7.21 50.48
C VAL A 11 7.89 8.32 49.87
N LEU A 12 7.97 9.55 50.42
CA LEU A 12 7.25 10.71 49.88
C LEU A 12 7.93 11.31 48.62
N ALA A 13 9.25 11.18 48.49
CA ALA A 13 9.98 11.59 47.28
C ALA A 13 9.71 10.65 46.09
N ALA A 14 9.53 9.35 46.33
CA ALA A 14 9.18 8.39 45.28
C ALA A 14 7.72 8.57 44.79
N ALA A 15 6.79 8.92 45.67
CA ALA A 15 5.40 9.19 45.29
C ALA A 15 5.24 10.50 44.49
N ALA A 16 6.06 11.52 44.75
CA ALA A 16 6.03 12.77 44.00
C ALA A 16 6.60 12.63 42.57
N ILE A 17 7.56 11.71 42.34
CA ILE A 17 8.10 11.43 41.01
C ILE A 17 7.11 10.60 40.18
N VAL A 18 6.36 9.67 40.79
CA VAL A 18 5.32 8.90 40.09
C VAL A 18 4.12 9.76 39.71
N VAL A 19 3.80 10.80 40.48
CA VAL A 19 2.72 11.76 40.13
C VAL A 19 3.20 12.84 39.15
N ALA A 20 4.48 13.21 39.15
CA ALA A 20 5.03 14.14 38.15
C ALA A 20 5.26 13.51 36.77
N VAL A 21 5.41 12.18 36.69
CA VAL A 21 5.46 11.44 35.40
C VAL A 21 4.06 11.23 34.80
N ALA A 22 2.98 11.45 35.58
CA ALA A 22 1.61 11.46 35.06
C ALA A 22 1.18 12.80 34.46
N ALA A 23 2.06 13.82 34.47
CA ALA A 23 1.85 15.10 33.80
C ALA A 23 2.65 15.21 32.49
N ILE A 24 2.85 14.08 31.80
CA ILE A 24 3.11 14.12 30.36
C ILE A 24 1.87 14.76 29.76
N THR A 25 2.00 16.03 29.36
CA THR A 25 1.03 16.66 28.47
C THR A 25 0.75 15.64 27.37
N PRO A 26 -0.50 15.22 27.13
CA PRO A 26 -0.78 14.44 25.93
C PRO A 26 -0.17 15.25 24.79
N ALA A 27 0.83 14.67 24.12
CA ALA A 27 1.12 15.13 22.78
C ALA A 27 -0.24 15.07 22.07
N PRO A 28 -0.67 16.14 21.38
CA PRO A 28 -1.86 16.00 20.56
C PRO A 28 -1.64 14.76 19.69
N ALA A 29 -2.45 13.73 19.90
CA ALA A 29 -2.63 12.70 18.91
C ALA A 29 -3.17 13.49 17.71
N TYR A 30 -2.30 13.76 16.76
CA TYR A 30 -2.74 14.30 15.49
C TYR A 30 -3.55 13.17 14.88
N ALA A 31 -4.87 13.33 14.81
CA ALA A 31 -5.72 12.46 14.02
C ALA A 31 -5.04 12.29 12.65
N TYR A 32 -4.79 11.04 12.28
CA TYR A 32 -4.20 10.71 10.99
C TYR A 32 -5.31 10.90 9.93
N GLU A 33 -5.62 12.15 9.59
CA GLU A 33 -6.60 12.44 8.55
C GLU A 33 -5.99 12.05 7.20
N THR A 34 -6.44 10.92 6.68
CA THR A 34 -6.13 10.50 5.32
C THR A 34 -7.25 10.91 4.38
N SER A 35 -6.90 11.14 3.11
CA SER A 35 -7.90 11.26 2.06
C SER A 35 -8.46 9.91 1.59
N ALA A 36 -7.97 8.78 2.11
CA ALA A 36 -8.33 7.45 1.62
C ALA A 36 -9.67 6.94 2.17
N TYR A 37 -10.13 7.49 3.29
CA TYR A 37 -11.34 7.06 3.98
C TYR A 37 -12.27 8.24 4.26
N SER A 38 -13.59 8.04 4.12
CA SER A 38 -14.59 9.01 4.51
C SER A 38 -15.88 8.33 4.96
N HIS A 39 -16.32 8.65 6.18
CA HIS A 39 -17.63 8.27 6.73
C HIS A 39 -18.61 9.46 6.72
N ASP A 40 -18.27 10.53 6.00
CA ASP A 40 -19.15 11.68 5.84
C ASP A 40 -20.21 11.35 4.78
N ALA A 41 -21.45 11.79 5.03
CA ALA A 41 -22.58 11.46 4.16
C ALA A 41 -22.53 12.10 2.76
N HIS A 42 -21.64 13.08 2.55
CA HIS A 42 -21.47 13.79 1.30
C HIS A 42 -20.01 13.71 0.83
N PRO A 43 -19.77 13.72 -0.48
CA PRO A 43 -18.42 13.63 -1.01
C PRO A 43 -17.61 14.87 -0.65
N LYS A 44 -16.33 14.66 -0.32
CA LYS A 44 -15.37 15.73 -0.06
C LYS A 44 -14.74 16.33 -1.31
N ALA A 45 -14.85 15.63 -2.45
CA ALA A 45 -14.39 16.05 -3.76
C ALA A 45 -15.34 15.46 -4.83
N LEU A 46 -15.51 16.17 -5.94
CA LEU A 46 -16.40 15.77 -7.03
C LEU A 46 -15.58 15.34 -8.24
N SER A 47 -15.99 14.25 -8.88
CA SER A 47 -15.42 13.71 -10.13
C SER A 47 -16.55 13.17 -11.01
N GLU A 48 -17.48 14.03 -11.37
CA GLU A 48 -18.75 13.67 -12.04
C GLU A 48 -18.57 13.26 -13.51
N ASP A 49 -17.58 13.78 -14.22
CA ASP A 49 -17.40 13.55 -15.68
C ASP A 49 -16.02 12.97 -16.02
N TRP A 50 -15.44 12.13 -15.15
CA TRP A 50 -14.04 11.72 -15.31
C TRP A 50 -13.81 10.80 -16.52
N MET A 51 -14.84 10.12 -17.04
CA MET A 51 -14.72 9.31 -18.24
C MET A 51 -14.86 10.12 -19.54
N ALA A 52 -15.24 11.41 -19.47
CA ALA A 52 -15.49 12.25 -20.64
C ALA A 52 -14.27 12.41 -21.57
N ASP A 53 -13.08 12.47 -20.99
CA ASP A 53 -11.82 12.66 -21.74
C ASP A 53 -11.18 11.34 -22.19
N LEU A 54 -11.77 10.20 -21.84
CA LEU A 54 -11.25 8.88 -22.21
C LEU A 54 -11.61 8.52 -23.66
N PRO A 55 -10.73 7.84 -24.40
CA PRO A 55 -11.03 7.34 -25.75
C PRO A 55 -12.19 6.33 -25.75
N ASP A 56 -13.02 6.40 -26.80
CA ASP A 56 -14.17 5.49 -26.96
C ASP A 56 -13.76 4.03 -27.21
N ASP A 57 -12.55 3.79 -27.75
CA ASP A 57 -12.03 2.45 -28.06
C ASP A 57 -11.35 1.75 -26.87
N LEU A 58 -11.30 2.40 -25.69
CA LEU A 58 -10.91 1.72 -24.45
C LEU A 58 -11.94 0.66 -24.09
N ARG A 59 -11.48 -0.55 -23.79
CA ARG A 59 -12.36 -1.63 -23.35
C ARG A 59 -12.65 -1.56 -21.86
N LEU A 60 -13.78 -2.14 -21.44
CA LEU A 60 -14.15 -2.25 -20.02
C LEU A 60 -13.01 -2.87 -19.19
N SER A 61 -12.36 -3.92 -19.70
CA SER A 61 -11.22 -4.57 -19.04
C SER A 61 -10.02 -3.64 -18.84
N GLN A 62 -9.85 -2.60 -19.67
CA GLN A 62 -8.73 -1.67 -19.59
C GLN A 62 -8.95 -0.53 -18.57
N LEU A 63 -10.18 -0.35 -18.08
CA LEU A 63 -10.52 0.71 -17.16
C LEU A 63 -10.13 0.38 -15.71
N SER A 64 -9.68 1.40 -14.99
CA SER A 64 -9.52 1.38 -13.54
C SER A 64 -10.70 2.13 -12.91
N ILE A 65 -11.61 1.40 -12.26
CA ILE A 65 -12.89 1.96 -11.83
C ILE A 65 -13.00 1.91 -10.30
N PRO A 66 -13.17 3.05 -9.61
CA PRO A 66 -13.48 3.03 -8.19
C PRO A 66 -14.91 2.53 -7.97
N GLY A 67 -15.06 1.65 -6.99
CA GLY A 67 -16.31 1.01 -6.64
C GLY A 67 -16.59 0.98 -5.14
N THR A 68 -17.86 0.74 -4.80
CA THR A 68 -18.35 0.65 -3.42
C THR A 68 -18.93 -0.72 -3.13
N HIS A 69 -18.37 -1.42 -2.14
CA HIS A 69 -18.92 -2.69 -1.67
C HIS A 69 -20.25 -2.43 -0.95
N ASP A 70 -21.23 -3.30 -1.21
CA ASP A 70 -22.59 -3.23 -0.68
C ASP A 70 -23.15 -1.80 -0.64
N SER A 71 -23.21 -1.18 -1.83
CA SER A 71 -23.30 0.27 -2.03
C SER A 71 -24.47 0.95 -1.32
N GLY A 72 -25.54 0.22 -1.03
CA GLY A 72 -26.72 0.75 -0.36
C GLY A 72 -26.84 0.41 1.13
N ALA A 73 -25.89 -0.33 1.72
CA ALA A 73 -25.92 -0.70 3.13
C ALA A 73 -25.43 0.45 4.04
N SER A 74 -26.35 1.39 4.28
CA SER A 74 -26.08 2.68 4.94
C SER A 74 -27.16 3.10 5.94
N ARG A 75 -28.22 2.31 6.13
CA ARG A 75 -29.43 2.74 6.85
C ARG A 75 -29.77 1.91 8.08
N PHE A 76 -29.66 0.58 8.01
CA PHE A 76 -30.12 -0.31 9.07
C PHE A 76 -29.12 -1.42 9.42
N GLY A 77 -29.09 -1.83 10.69
CA GLY A 77 -28.23 -2.89 11.24
C GLY A 77 -26.99 -2.41 12.02
N GLY A 78 -26.63 -1.13 11.91
CA GLY A 78 -25.53 -0.51 12.67
C GLY A 78 -24.15 -0.79 12.08
N ASP A 79 -23.09 -0.51 12.85
CA ASP A 79 -21.70 -0.54 12.34
C ASP A 79 -21.26 -1.87 11.71
N ILE A 80 -21.92 -2.99 12.02
CA ILE A 80 -21.60 -4.30 11.45
C ILE A 80 -22.13 -4.47 10.02
N THR A 81 -23.23 -3.80 9.69
CA THR A 81 -23.87 -3.86 8.36
C THR A 81 -23.61 -2.61 7.53
N PHE A 82 -23.09 -1.54 8.14
CA PHE A 82 -22.81 -0.30 7.43
C PHE A 82 -21.49 -0.39 6.69
N THR A 83 -21.56 -0.26 5.37
CA THR A 83 -20.40 -0.28 4.45
C THR A 83 -20.22 1.04 3.73
N GLN A 84 -21.28 1.83 3.64
CA GLN A 84 -21.28 3.16 3.02
C GLN A 84 -21.98 4.20 3.89
N SER A 85 -21.52 5.44 3.77
CA SER A 85 -22.14 6.62 4.40
C SER A 85 -22.79 7.56 3.38
N MET A 86 -22.29 7.56 2.14
CA MET A 86 -22.84 8.31 1.01
C MET A 86 -24.07 7.61 0.42
N GLY A 87 -25.07 8.39 0.01
CA GLY A 87 -26.15 7.90 -0.88
C GLY A 87 -25.64 7.64 -2.30
N PHE A 88 -26.47 7.04 -3.17
CA PHE A 88 -26.04 6.70 -4.53
C PHE A 88 -25.67 7.94 -5.36
N SER A 89 -26.45 9.01 -5.30
CA SER A 89 -26.11 10.29 -5.96
C SER A 89 -24.77 10.86 -5.48
N ASP A 90 -24.52 10.85 -4.17
CA ASP A 90 -23.25 11.30 -3.57
C ASP A 90 -22.07 10.40 -3.97
N GLN A 91 -22.26 9.07 -4.07
CA GLN A 91 -21.23 8.14 -4.55
C GLN A 91 -20.87 8.42 -6.02
N LEU A 92 -21.87 8.59 -6.88
CA LEU A 92 -21.68 8.92 -8.30
C LEU A 92 -20.98 10.28 -8.45
N ALA A 93 -21.39 11.29 -7.68
CA ALA A 93 -20.76 12.61 -7.66
C ALA A 93 -19.29 12.56 -7.19
N ALA A 94 -18.96 11.66 -6.25
CA ALA A 94 -17.58 11.43 -5.82
C ALA A 94 -16.68 10.87 -6.93
N GLY A 95 -17.25 10.16 -7.91
CA GLY A 95 -16.54 9.49 -9.00
C GLY A 95 -16.69 7.97 -9.03
N ILE A 96 -17.49 7.38 -8.12
CA ILE A 96 -17.79 5.95 -8.13
C ILE A 96 -18.55 5.58 -9.42
N ARG A 97 -18.10 4.53 -10.10
CA ARG A 97 -18.80 3.97 -11.29
C ARG A 97 -19.01 2.47 -11.22
N ALA A 98 -18.54 1.82 -10.16
CA ALA A 98 -18.81 0.41 -9.89
C ALA A 98 -19.62 0.24 -8.59
N LEU A 99 -20.84 -0.31 -8.68
CA LEU A 99 -21.75 -0.42 -7.54
C LEU A 99 -22.11 -1.89 -7.25
N ASP A 100 -21.81 -2.38 -6.05
CA ASP A 100 -22.31 -3.67 -5.56
C ASP A 100 -23.71 -3.47 -4.95
N ILE A 101 -24.74 -3.82 -5.71
CA ILE A 101 -26.15 -3.63 -5.34
C ILE A 101 -26.76 -4.99 -4.96
N ARG A 102 -27.12 -5.11 -3.69
CA ARG A 102 -27.68 -6.33 -3.12
C ARG A 102 -29.16 -6.16 -2.87
N VAL A 103 -29.99 -6.89 -3.61
CA VAL A 103 -31.44 -6.74 -3.57
C VAL A 103 -32.11 -7.94 -2.91
N GLY A 104 -33.25 -7.71 -2.29
CA GLY A 104 -34.06 -8.77 -1.74
C GLY A 104 -35.51 -8.36 -1.54
N GLU A 105 -36.33 -9.33 -1.17
CA GLU A 105 -37.72 -9.08 -0.82
C GLU A 105 -38.16 -9.86 0.42
N ASN A 106 -39.06 -9.27 1.20
CA ASN A 106 -39.78 -9.95 2.27
C ASN A 106 -41.16 -9.31 2.49
N GLY A 107 -41.87 -9.69 3.56
CA GLY A 107 -43.21 -9.16 3.86
C GLY A 107 -43.26 -7.66 4.22
N VAL A 108 -42.12 -6.99 4.36
CA VAL A 108 -41.98 -5.56 4.70
C VAL A 108 -41.35 -4.78 3.56
N CYS A 109 -40.32 -5.33 2.93
CA CYS A 109 -39.48 -4.68 1.93
C CYS A 109 -39.68 -5.34 0.56
N PRO A 110 -40.38 -4.69 -0.39
CA PRO A 110 -40.65 -5.23 -1.71
C PRO A 110 -39.57 -4.79 -2.72
N LEU A 111 -38.61 -5.67 -3.00
CA LEU A 111 -37.44 -5.40 -3.86
C LEU A 111 -36.67 -4.16 -3.39
N ASP A 112 -36.11 -4.28 -2.19
CA ASP A 112 -35.28 -3.24 -1.57
C ASP A 112 -33.81 -3.68 -1.52
N ILE A 113 -32.93 -2.78 -1.10
CA ILE A 113 -31.55 -3.10 -0.75
C ILE A 113 -31.49 -3.91 0.55
N PHE A 114 -30.62 -4.92 0.59
CA PHE A 114 -30.39 -5.82 1.73
C PHE A 114 -28.91 -6.00 2.04
N HIS A 115 -28.61 -6.20 3.32
CA HIS A 115 -27.35 -6.75 3.82
C HIS A 115 -27.66 -8.03 4.60
N GLY A 116 -27.42 -9.21 4.02
CA GLY A 116 -27.87 -10.47 4.59
C GLY A 116 -29.38 -10.51 4.81
N ILE A 117 -29.82 -10.56 6.08
CA ILE A 117 -31.25 -10.54 6.44
C ILE A 117 -31.79 -9.12 6.68
N ASP A 118 -30.92 -8.12 6.74
CA ASP A 118 -31.25 -6.76 7.14
C ASP A 118 -31.69 -5.95 5.93
N CYS A 119 -32.99 -5.65 5.87
CA CYS A 119 -33.53 -4.71 4.92
C CYS A 119 -33.05 -3.29 5.22
N GLN A 120 -32.51 -2.61 4.21
CA GLN A 120 -32.00 -1.24 4.32
C GLN A 120 -33.09 -0.18 4.12
N PHE A 121 -34.33 -0.58 3.81
CA PHE A 121 -35.46 0.32 3.56
C PHE A 121 -35.16 1.35 2.46
N THR A 122 -34.44 0.91 1.43
CA THR A 122 -34.16 1.67 0.21
C THR A 122 -34.69 0.85 -0.96
N PRO A 123 -35.80 1.27 -1.59
CA PRO A 123 -36.34 0.57 -2.75
C PRO A 123 -35.33 0.54 -3.89
N TYR A 124 -35.17 -0.61 -4.56
CA TYR A 124 -34.26 -0.73 -5.70
C TYR A 124 -34.63 0.24 -6.84
N GLY A 125 -35.92 0.55 -7.01
CA GLY A 125 -36.37 1.55 -7.99
C GLY A 125 -35.87 2.97 -7.69
N GLU A 126 -35.70 3.35 -6.42
CA GLU A 126 -35.11 4.66 -6.07
C GLU A 126 -33.63 4.68 -6.42
N VAL A 127 -32.92 3.58 -6.18
CA VAL A 127 -31.52 3.43 -6.57
C VAL A 127 -31.37 3.61 -8.08
N ILE A 128 -32.14 2.86 -8.88
CA ILE A 128 -32.03 2.98 -10.34
C ILE A 128 -32.43 4.36 -10.85
N ALA A 129 -33.37 5.06 -10.20
CA ALA A 129 -33.68 6.44 -10.54
C ALA A 129 -32.47 7.37 -10.37
N ASP A 130 -31.72 7.26 -9.25
CA ASP A 130 -30.50 8.05 -9.02
C ASP A 130 -29.43 7.76 -10.11
N LEU A 131 -29.25 6.49 -10.49
CA LEU A 131 -28.28 6.08 -11.51
C LEU A 131 -28.65 6.61 -12.90
N VAL A 132 -29.95 6.54 -13.25
CA VAL A 132 -30.47 7.03 -14.53
C VAL A 132 -30.39 8.54 -14.62
N GLU A 133 -30.78 9.27 -13.56
CA GLU A 133 -30.67 10.72 -13.49
C GLU A 133 -29.22 11.17 -13.69
N PHE A 134 -28.28 10.52 -13.01
CA PHE A 134 -26.85 10.80 -13.19
C PHE A 134 -26.38 10.58 -14.64
N LEU A 135 -26.74 9.46 -15.28
CA LEU A 135 -26.32 9.19 -16.67
C LEU A 135 -27.01 10.12 -17.69
N ASP A 136 -28.20 10.62 -17.39
CA ASP A 136 -28.87 11.63 -18.23
C ASP A 136 -28.18 13.01 -18.12
N GLU A 137 -27.67 13.36 -16.94
CA GLU A 137 -26.89 14.59 -16.71
C GLU A 137 -25.44 14.48 -17.19
N HIS A 138 -24.86 13.28 -17.12
CA HIS A 138 -23.46 12.96 -17.45
C HIS A 138 -23.36 11.85 -18.51
N PRO A 139 -23.82 12.10 -19.76
CA PRO A 139 -23.95 11.07 -20.79
C PRO A 139 -22.62 10.50 -21.30
N SER A 140 -21.49 11.09 -20.92
CA SER A 140 -20.16 10.53 -21.20
C SER A 140 -19.81 9.34 -20.31
N GLU A 141 -20.47 9.20 -19.17
CA GLU A 141 -20.13 8.21 -18.16
C GLU A 141 -20.81 6.87 -18.45
N THR A 142 -20.33 5.81 -17.82
CA THR A 142 -21.00 4.51 -17.76
C THR A 142 -20.97 3.99 -16.32
N ILE A 143 -21.95 3.18 -15.94
CA ILE A 143 -22.02 2.56 -14.63
C ILE A 143 -21.93 1.04 -14.77
N VAL A 144 -21.04 0.42 -14.01
CA VAL A 144 -20.97 -1.03 -13.86
C VAL A 144 -21.61 -1.39 -12.53
N THR A 145 -22.50 -2.38 -12.51
CA THR A 145 -23.13 -2.83 -11.28
C THR A 145 -23.03 -4.34 -11.16
N ARG A 146 -22.77 -4.82 -9.95
CA ARG A 146 -23.15 -6.17 -9.54
C ARG A 146 -24.56 -6.07 -8.98
N VAL A 147 -25.48 -6.90 -9.47
CA VAL A 147 -26.80 -7.07 -8.85
C VAL A 147 -26.91 -8.49 -8.32
N LYS A 148 -26.89 -8.60 -6.99
CA LYS A 148 -26.96 -9.88 -6.27
C LYS A 148 -28.31 -10.08 -5.60
N LYS A 149 -28.86 -11.29 -5.70
CA LYS A 149 -30.04 -11.72 -4.94
C LYS A 149 -29.65 -12.08 -3.50
N GLU A 150 -29.76 -11.11 -2.59
CA GLU A 150 -29.32 -11.25 -1.20
C GLU A 150 -30.36 -11.92 -0.29
N HIS A 151 -31.65 -11.60 -0.48
CA HIS A 151 -32.71 -12.13 0.38
C HIS A 151 -34.02 -12.41 -0.38
N GLY A 152 -34.75 -13.43 0.07
CA GLY A 152 -36.03 -13.80 -0.56
C GLY A 152 -35.83 -14.36 -1.97
N ASN A 153 -36.79 -14.09 -2.87
CA ASN A 153 -36.72 -14.60 -4.23
C ASN A 153 -37.22 -13.58 -5.29
N PRO A 154 -36.67 -12.35 -5.32
CA PRO A 154 -36.99 -11.40 -6.37
C PRO A 154 -36.62 -11.97 -7.75
N SER A 155 -37.36 -11.56 -8.78
CA SER A 155 -37.06 -12.00 -10.15
C SER A 155 -36.11 -11.03 -10.84
N PHE A 156 -35.23 -11.55 -11.71
CA PHE A 156 -34.38 -10.68 -12.52
C PHE A 156 -35.19 -9.87 -13.54
N ALA A 157 -36.38 -10.34 -13.93
CA ALA A 157 -37.27 -9.57 -14.80
C ALA A 157 -37.71 -8.26 -14.14
N ASP A 158 -38.02 -8.28 -12.83
CA ASP A 158 -38.41 -7.08 -12.08
C ASP A 158 -37.22 -6.11 -11.92
N VAL A 159 -36.02 -6.65 -11.66
CA VAL A 159 -34.77 -5.88 -11.61
C VAL A 159 -34.47 -5.23 -12.96
N LYS A 160 -34.52 -6.01 -14.05
CA LYS A 160 -34.21 -5.53 -15.41
C LYS A 160 -35.24 -4.50 -15.89
N ALA A 161 -36.51 -4.66 -15.54
CA ALA A 161 -37.58 -3.76 -15.95
C ALA A 161 -37.41 -2.32 -15.43
N LEU A 162 -36.57 -2.10 -14.41
CA LEU A 162 -36.33 -0.76 -13.88
C LEU A 162 -35.19 -0.02 -14.60
N LEU A 163 -34.35 -0.72 -15.37
CA LEU A 163 -33.18 -0.16 -16.07
C LEU A 163 -33.53 0.40 -17.47
N GLU A 164 -34.80 0.74 -17.72
CA GLU A 164 -35.32 1.08 -19.04
C GLU A 164 -34.52 2.18 -19.74
N GLY A 165 -33.98 1.88 -20.93
CA GLY A 165 -33.23 2.83 -21.76
C GLY A 165 -31.73 2.89 -21.46
N HIS A 166 -31.31 2.56 -20.24
CA HIS A 166 -29.92 2.62 -19.81
C HIS A 166 -29.26 1.24 -19.68
N TYR A 167 -30.01 0.14 -19.61
CA TYR A 167 -29.42 -1.20 -19.64
C TYR A 167 -28.58 -1.46 -20.91
N TYR A 168 -27.33 -1.91 -20.73
CA TYR A 168 -26.52 -2.42 -21.83
C TYR A 168 -26.97 -3.85 -22.21
N ASP A 169 -27.66 -3.97 -23.36
CA ASP A 169 -28.21 -5.25 -23.89
C ASP A 169 -27.31 -5.88 -24.98
N GLY A 170 -26.05 -5.45 -25.06
CA GLY A 170 -25.07 -6.01 -25.99
C GLY A 170 -24.54 -7.38 -25.54
N THR A 171 -23.91 -8.11 -26.46
CA THR A 171 -23.35 -9.45 -26.21
C THR A 171 -21.83 -9.48 -26.11
N ASP A 172 -21.15 -8.36 -26.37
CA ASP A 172 -19.72 -8.24 -26.11
C ASP A 172 -19.50 -8.15 -24.60
N THR A 173 -18.77 -9.11 -24.04
CA THR A 173 -18.47 -9.23 -22.61
C THR A 173 -17.24 -8.42 -22.19
N ASP A 174 -16.55 -7.79 -23.14
CA ASP A 174 -15.51 -6.78 -22.91
C ASP A 174 -15.68 -5.58 -23.86
N PRO A 175 -16.83 -4.88 -23.79
CA PRO A 175 -17.20 -3.85 -24.76
C PRO A 175 -16.33 -2.60 -24.67
N GLU A 176 -16.31 -1.85 -25.77
CA GLU A 176 -15.65 -0.54 -25.87
C GLU A 176 -16.45 0.54 -25.11
N LEU A 177 -15.76 1.48 -24.47
CA LEU A 177 -16.35 2.53 -23.64
C LEU A 177 -17.38 3.35 -24.42
N GLY A 178 -17.14 3.60 -25.71
CA GLY A 178 -18.08 4.29 -26.60
C GLY A 178 -19.46 3.61 -26.67
N ASP A 179 -19.52 2.28 -26.62
CA ASP A 179 -20.77 1.51 -26.60
C ASP A 179 -21.44 1.51 -25.21
N LEU A 180 -20.67 1.81 -24.16
CA LEU A 180 -21.12 1.83 -22.78
C LEU A 180 -21.60 3.20 -22.27
N ARG A 181 -21.25 4.30 -22.96
CA ARG A 181 -21.63 5.65 -22.51
C ARG A 181 -23.14 5.83 -22.40
N GLY A 182 -23.61 6.40 -21.29
CA GLY A 182 -25.02 6.53 -20.94
C GLY A 182 -25.70 5.18 -20.65
N LYS A 183 -24.94 4.11 -20.40
CA LYS A 183 -25.45 2.77 -20.09
C LYS A 183 -24.99 2.26 -18.73
N ILE A 184 -25.77 1.29 -18.24
CA ILE A 184 -25.53 0.50 -17.05
C ILE A 184 -25.23 -0.94 -17.50
N VAL A 185 -24.01 -1.40 -17.21
CA VAL A 185 -23.59 -2.80 -17.33
C VAL A 185 -23.98 -3.51 -16.04
N VAL A 186 -24.70 -4.64 -16.15
CA VAL A 186 -25.18 -5.38 -14.97
C VAL A 186 -24.63 -6.79 -14.97
N TYR A 187 -23.71 -7.07 -14.07
CA TYR A 187 -23.33 -8.42 -13.71
C TYR A 187 -24.32 -9.00 -12.71
N VAL A 188 -24.93 -10.10 -13.07
CA VAL A 188 -26.00 -10.70 -12.28
C VAL A 188 -25.47 -11.86 -11.46
N GLU A 189 -25.87 -11.95 -10.19
CA GLU A 189 -25.52 -13.06 -9.29
C GLU A 189 -26.75 -13.62 -8.58
N ASP A 190 -26.84 -14.95 -8.52
CA ASP A 190 -27.92 -15.69 -7.86
C ASP A 190 -29.34 -15.48 -8.44
N PHE A 191 -29.45 -15.05 -9.69
CA PHE A 191 -30.70 -15.04 -10.46
C PHE A 191 -30.71 -16.08 -11.60
N ASP A 192 -31.91 -16.42 -12.06
CA ASP A 192 -32.15 -17.27 -13.24
C ASP A 192 -33.33 -16.68 -14.07
N PRO A 193 -33.21 -16.50 -15.40
CA PRO A 193 -32.01 -16.67 -16.24
C PRO A 193 -31.05 -15.48 -16.16
N ILE A 194 -29.77 -15.76 -16.41
CA ILE A 194 -28.69 -14.78 -16.43
C ILE A 194 -28.62 -14.16 -17.84
N GLY A 195 -28.44 -12.84 -17.91
CA GLY A 195 -28.11 -12.13 -19.16
C GLY A 195 -26.71 -12.49 -19.68
N PRO A 196 -26.13 -11.74 -20.63
CA PRO A 196 -24.78 -12.01 -21.12
C PRO A 196 -23.67 -11.76 -20.09
N PHE A 197 -23.98 -11.09 -18.96
CA PHE A 197 -23.05 -10.76 -17.89
C PHE A 197 -23.43 -11.50 -16.60
N SER A 198 -22.70 -12.56 -16.30
CA SER A 198 -22.78 -13.32 -15.05
C SER A 198 -21.66 -12.91 -14.11
N TRP A 199 -21.94 -12.82 -12.81
CA TRP A 199 -20.88 -12.69 -11.80
C TRP A 199 -19.96 -13.92 -11.72
N SER A 200 -20.33 -15.02 -12.39
CA SER A 200 -19.51 -16.22 -12.55
C SER A 200 -18.85 -16.36 -13.93
N ASP A 201 -18.83 -15.29 -14.72
CA ASP A 201 -18.21 -15.32 -16.05
C ASP A 201 -16.70 -15.59 -15.95
N ALA A 202 -16.20 -16.42 -16.87
CA ALA A 202 -14.81 -16.86 -16.87
C ALA A 202 -13.79 -15.75 -17.22
N ASN A 203 -14.25 -14.60 -17.71
CA ASN A 203 -13.40 -13.43 -17.97
C ASN A 203 -13.26 -12.51 -16.74
N LEU A 204 -13.97 -12.79 -15.64
CA LEU A 204 -13.80 -12.09 -14.37
C LEU A 204 -12.72 -12.76 -13.54
N ASP A 205 -11.74 -11.97 -13.08
CA ASP A 205 -10.76 -12.34 -12.07
C ASP A 205 -11.12 -11.58 -10.79
N ILE A 206 -11.62 -12.30 -9.79
CA ILE A 206 -12.27 -11.71 -8.61
C ILE A 206 -11.52 -12.10 -7.35
N GLU A 207 -11.08 -11.10 -6.61
CA GLU A 207 -10.56 -11.25 -5.25
C GLU A 207 -11.58 -10.74 -4.22
N ASP A 208 -12.21 -11.68 -3.50
CA ASP A 208 -13.29 -11.42 -2.53
C ASP A 208 -13.10 -12.19 -1.20
N HIS A 209 -11.86 -12.28 -0.70
CA HIS A 209 -11.57 -12.87 0.62
C HIS A 209 -12.03 -11.94 1.77
N TYR A 210 -13.33 -11.84 2.03
CA TYR A 210 -13.88 -10.89 3.00
C TYR A 210 -13.87 -11.40 4.46
N GLU A 211 -13.81 -12.72 4.69
CA GLU A 211 -13.92 -13.34 6.02
C GLU A 211 -12.59 -13.27 6.80
N LEU A 212 -12.51 -12.36 7.77
CA LEU A 212 -11.32 -12.22 8.61
C LEU A 212 -11.65 -12.65 10.04
N ALA A 213 -10.87 -13.58 10.60
CA ALA A 213 -11.16 -14.14 11.92
C ALA A 213 -10.94 -13.12 13.06
N THR A 214 -10.00 -12.20 12.88
CA THR A 214 -9.66 -11.14 13.85
C THR A 214 -9.21 -9.87 13.12
N GLU A 215 -9.20 -8.74 13.81
CA GLU A 215 -8.69 -7.46 13.29
C GLU A 215 -7.25 -7.54 12.78
N ARG A 216 -6.45 -8.46 13.36
CA ARG A 216 -5.06 -8.69 12.94
C ARG A 216 -4.94 -9.31 11.56
N ASP A 217 -5.96 -10.02 11.10
CA ASP A 217 -5.97 -10.64 9.77
C ASP A 217 -6.08 -9.62 8.63
N LEU A 218 -6.33 -8.33 8.94
CA LEU A 218 -6.23 -7.22 7.98
C LEU A 218 -4.89 -7.25 7.24
N GLY A 219 -3.80 -7.52 7.96
CA GLY A 219 -2.46 -7.63 7.36
C GLY A 219 -2.37 -8.74 6.32
N VAL A 220 -3.01 -9.88 6.58
CA VAL A 220 -3.05 -11.03 5.66
C VAL A 220 -3.91 -10.72 4.44
N LYS A 221 -5.10 -10.12 4.62
CA LYS A 221 -5.94 -9.64 3.51
C LYS A 221 -5.15 -8.74 2.57
N TRP A 222 -4.35 -7.83 3.12
CA TRP A 222 -3.50 -6.97 2.32
C TRP A 222 -2.41 -7.74 1.55
N THR A 223 -1.60 -8.53 2.26
CA THR A 223 -0.38 -9.14 1.67
C THR A 223 -0.65 -10.30 0.75
N ASP A 224 -1.67 -11.10 1.05
CA ASP A 224 -1.87 -12.40 0.40
C ASP A 224 -2.93 -12.32 -0.70
N TYR A 225 -3.76 -11.27 -0.68
CA TYR A 225 -4.95 -11.18 -1.52
C TYR A 225 -5.02 -9.85 -2.29
N VAL A 226 -5.18 -8.72 -1.60
CA VAL A 226 -5.44 -7.42 -2.25
C VAL A 226 -4.25 -6.94 -3.08
N ALA A 227 -3.06 -6.83 -2.47
CA ALA A 227 -1.89 -6.31 -3.19
C ALA A 227 -1.46 -7.22 -4.35
N PRO A 228 -1.38 -8.56 -4.20
CA PRO A 228 -1.07 -9.45 -5.33
C PRO A 228 -2.08 -9.37 -6.48
N HIS A 229 -3.37 -9.25 -6.19
CA HIS A 229 -4.40 -9.14 -7.23
C HIS A 229 -4.28 -7.82 -8.02
N LEU A 230 -4.00 -6.70 -7.34
CA LEU A 230 -3.69 -5.43 -8.00
C LEU A 230 -2.42 -5.49 -8.85
N ILE A 231 -1.38 -6.19 -8.38
CA ILE A 231 -0.14 -6.42 -9.16
C ILE A 231 -0.44 -7.22 -10.43
N GLU A 232 -1.26 -8.27 -10.35
CA GLU A 232 -1.61 -9.07 -11.52
C GLU A 232 -2.42 -8.25 -12.53
N ALA A 233 -3.38 -7.44 -12.08
CA ALA A 233 -4.17 -6.56 -12.93
C ALA A 233 -3.30 -5.59 -13.74
N ASP A 234 -2.28 -5.01 -13.08
CA ASP A 234 -1.29 -4.11 -13.66
C ASP A 234 -0.36 -4.83 -14.65
N ARG A 235 0.18 -5.99 -14.23
CA ARG A 235 1.12 -6.80 -15.03
C ARG A 235 0.53 -7.23 -16.37
N VAL A 236 -0.78 -7.42 -16.43
CA VAL A 236 -1.48 -7.94 -17.61
C VAL A 236 -2.40 -6.89 -18.24
N ALA A 237 -2.10 -5.60 -18.08
CA ALA A 237 -2.90 -4.50 -18.62
C ALA A 237 -3.20 -4.61 -20.13
N ASP A 238 -2.23 -5.10 -20.90
CA ASP A 238 -2.33 -5.31 -22.36
C ASP A 238 -2.76 -6.75 -22.73
N ASP A 239 -3.34 -7.52 -21.80
CA ASP A 239 -3.73 -8.91 -22.04
C ASP A 239 -4.80 -9.00 -23.14
N PRO A 240 -4.52 -9.64 -24.29
CA PRO A 240 -5.50 -9.79 -25.37
C PRO A 240 -6.69 -10.67 -24.99
N ALA A 241 -6.63 -11.38 -23.86
CA ALA A 241 -7.77 -12.11 -23.32
C ALA A 241 -8.85 -11.19 -22.72
N GLY A 242 -8.56 -9.91 -22.46
CA GLY A 242 -9.57 -8.95 -21.97
C GLY A 242 -10.12 -9.30 -20.58
N ARG A 243 -9.27 -9.80 -19.67
CA ARG A 243 -9.68 -10.14 -18.30
C ARG A 243 -10.06 -8.87 -17.52
N ILE A 244 -11.22 -8.93 -16.85
CA ILE A 244 -11.73 -7.85 -15.99
C ILE A 244 -11.37 -8.21 -14.56
N PHE A 245 -10.51 -7.41 -13.94
CA PHE A 245 -10.08 -7.59 -12.56
C PHE A 245 -11.04 -6.87 -11.62
N ILE A 246 -11.50 -7.56 -10.58
CA ILE A 246 -12.36 -7.02 -9.53
C ILE A 246 -11.73 -7.31 -8.17
N THR A 247 -11.30 -6.27 -7.48
CA THR A 247 -10.64 -6.37 -6.17
C THR A 247 -11.52 -5.80 -5.08
N PHE A 248 -11.93 -6.63 -4.12
CA PHE A 248 -12.60 -6.16 -2.90
C PHE A 248 -11.57 -5.84 -1.82
N THR A 249 -11.54 -4.57 -1.41
CA THR A 249 -10.78 -4.10 -0.24
C THR A 249 -11.63 -4.04 1.03
N SER A 250 -12.88 -4.53 0.96
CA SER A 250 -13.77 -4.73 2.11
C SER A 250 -13.45 -6.02 2.86
N ALA A 251 -13.89 -6.09 4.11
CA ALA A 251 -13.77 -7.27 4.96
C ALA A 251 -14.80 -7.25 6.10
N ALA A 252 -15.05 -8.40 6.71
CA ALA A 252 -16.08 -8.60 7.72
C ALA A 252 -15.64 -9.59 8.84
N ASP A 253 -16.61 -9.99 9.66
CA ASP A 253 -16.52 -10.90 10.81
C ASP A 253 -15.71 -10.37 12.00
N GLY A 254 -14.39 -10.55 11.99
CA GLY A 254 -13.51 -10.27 13.14
C GLY A 254 -13.35 -8.80 13.51
N GLY A 255 -14.06 -7.90 12.82
CA GLY A 255 -13.99 -6.45 12.96
C GLY A 255 -15.11 -5.77 12.17
N PHE A 256 -15.26 -4.45 12.36
CA PHE A 256 -16.26 -3.66 11.64
C PHE A 256 -15.74 -3.23 10.25
N PRO A 257 -16.61 -3.11 9.24
CA PRO A 257 -16.25 -2.56 7.93
C PRO A 257 -15.47 -1.24 8.02
N TYR A 258 -15.90 -0.29 8.87
CA TYR A 258 -15.16 0.96 9.05
C TYR A 258 -13.73 0.74 9.55
N PHE A 259 -13.50 -0.25 10.42
CA PHE A 259 -12.18 -0.55 10.94
C PHE A 259 -11.30 -1.13 9.84
N TYR A 260 -11.80 -2.06 9.02
CA TYR A 260 -11.00 -2.62 7.93
C TYR A 260 -10.68 -1.59 6.85
N ALA A 261 -11.62 -0.71 6.54
CA ALA A 261 -11.42 0.39 5.59
C ALA A 261 -10.34 1.39 6.07
N SER A 262 -10.35 1.74 7.36
CA SER A 262 -9.64 2.92 7.87
C SER A 262 -8.49 2.63 8.86
N GLY A 263 -8.57 1.54 9.63
CA GLY A 263 -7.75 1.26 10.81
C GLY A 263 -8.20 2.00 12.07
N HIS A 264 -9.33 2.72 12.01
CA HIS A 264 -9.79 3.62 13.06
C HIS A 264 -10.44 2.85 14.22
N SER A 265 -10.34 3.42 15.42
CA SER A 265 -11.01 2.93 16.63
C SER A 265 -12.52 3.23 16.68
N SER A 266 -13.02 4.08 15.77
CA SER A 266 -14.44 4.42 15.62
C SER A 266 -14.71 4.89 14.19
N PRO A 267 -15.98 4.92 13.72
CA PRO A 267 -16.28 5.19 12.31
C PRO A 267 -16.03 6.63 11.84
N ALA A 268 -15.76 7.59 12.72
CA ALA A 268 -15.63 8.98 12.27
C ALA A 268 -14.43 9.16 11.31
N THR A 269 -14.62 10.00 10.28
CA THR A 269 -13.60 10.26 9.24
C THR A 269 -12.25 10.72 9.80
N GLY A 270 -12.25 11.45 10.93
CA GLY A 270 -11.04 11.88 11.62
C GLY A 270 -10.78 11.16 12.94
N ALA A 271 -11.28 9.93 13.11
CA ALA A 271 -11.04 9.15 14.32
C ALA A 271 -9.57 8.70 14.46
N ASP A 272 -9.17 8.41 15.70
CA ASP A 272 -7.82 7.91 15.99
C ASP A 272 -7.65 6.45 15.56
N GLN A 273 -6.42 6.09 15.17
CA GLN A 273 -6.09 4.71 14.81
C GLN A 273 -6.11 3.78 16.02
N LEU A 274 -6.56 2.56 15.78
CA LEU A 274 -6.56 1.52 16.79
C LEU A 274 -5.14 0.99 16.99
N LEU A 275 -4.69 0.93 18.25
CA LEU A 275 -3.44 0.27 18.60
C LEU A 275 -3.54 -1.24 18.40
N THR A 276 -2.58 -1.81 17.68
CA THR A 276 -2.52 -3.25 17.37
C THR A 276 -2.15 -4.13 18.58
N GLY A 277 -1.53 -3.51 19.59
CA GLY A 277 -0.86 -4.18 20.69
C GLY A 277 0.52 -4.74 20.35
N TRP A 278 0.99 -4.63 19.10
CA TRP A 278 2.38 -4.87 18.77
C TRP A 278 3.29 -3.68 19.12
N THR A 279 4.58 -3.97 19.18
CA THR A 279 5.64 -3.01 19.46
C THR A 279 6.79 -3.17 18.48
N ARG A 280 7.49 -2.07 18.20
CA ARG A 280 8.75 -2.04 17.43
C ARG A 280 9.84 -1.31 18.20
N GLY A 281 11.10 -1.67 17.96
CA GLY A 281 12.27 -1.04 18.59
C GLY A 281 13.03 -2.01 19.50
N HIS A 282 13.34 -1.61 20.73
CA HIS A 282 14.08 -2.49 21.67
C HIS A 282 13.29 -3.74 22.05
N ILE A 283 11.99 -3.60 22.27
CA ILE A 283 11.04 -4.72 22.29
C ILE A 283 10.31 -4.69 20.96
N ASP A 284 10.55 -5.71 20.14
CA ASP A 284 9.97 -5.82 18.81
C ASP A 284 9.12 -7.09 18.73
N SER A 285 7.83 -6.94 19.02
CA SER A 285 6.85 -8.02 18.88
C SER A 285 6.31 -8.14 17.45
N CYS A 286 6.56 -7.17 16.57
CA CYS A 286 6.21 -7.24 15.15
C CYS A 286 7.15 -8.13 14.34
N LYS A 287 8.44 -8.17 14.70
CA LYS A 287 9.52 -8.81 13.92
C LYS A 287 9.23 -10.23 13.42
N HIS A 288 8.41 -11.00 14.13
CA HIS A 288 8.12 -12.40 13.84
C HIS A 288 6.63 -12.67 13.60
N ASP A 289 5.83 -11.61 13.41
CA ASP A 289 4.41 -11.71 13.14
C ASP A 289 4.14 -11.16 11.74
N SER A 290 3.82 -12.04 10.80
CA SER A 290 3.52 -11.67 9.41
C SER A 290 2.30 -10.75 9.28
N LYS A 291 1.45 -10.70 10.32
CA LYS A 291 0.28 -9.83 10.37
C LYS A 291 0.62 -8.40 10.78
N CYS A 292 1.80 -8.17 11.39
CA CYS A 292 2.29 -6.83 11.63
C CYS A 292 2.91 -6.28 10.34
N LEU A 293 2.07 -5.62 9.54
CA LEU A 293 2.51 -4.96 8.33
C LEU A 293 3.60 -3.93 8.63
N ARG A 294 4.48 -3.73 7.66
CA ARG A 294 5.52 -2.73 7.77
C ARG A 294 4.95 -1.31 7.70
N GLU A 295 3.90 -1.16 6.91
CA GLU A 295 3.16 0.06 6.61
C GLU A 295 2.45 0.63 7.85
N TYR A 296 2.19 -0.22 8.86
CA TYR A 296 1.64 0.23 10.12
C TYR A 296 2.60 1.18 10.85
N PRO A 297 2.19 2.40 11.24
CA PRO A 297 3.09 3.37 11.83
C PRO A 297 3.49 2.98 13.25
N SER A 298 4.68 3.42 13.66
CA SER A 298 5.16 3.30 15.04
C SER A 298 4.90 4.60 15.78
N VAL A 299 4.19 4.53 16.90
CA VAL A 299 3.73 5.68 17.69
C VAL A 299 4.06 5.50 19.18
N ASN A 300 3.82 6.53 19.99
CA ASN A 300 3.87 6.45 21.45
C ASN A 300 5.17 5.83 21.99
N CYS A 301 6.31 6.23 21.42
CA CYS A 301 7.61 5.66 21.75
C CYS A 301 8.08 6.00 23.17
N PHE A 302 8.41 4.98 23.95
CA PHE A 302 8.99 5.10 25.28
C PHE A 302 10.21 4.20 25.43
N LEU A 303 11.34 4.78 25.87
CA LEU A 303 12.62 4.08 26.04
C LEU A 303 13.01 3.23 24.81
N GLY A 304 12.86 3.78 23.60
CA GLY A 304 13.23 3.08 22.36
C GLY A 304 12.31 1.93 21.95
N THR A 305 11.15 1.77 22.59
CA THR A 305 10.07 0.86 22.17
C THR A 305 8.84 1.68 21.83
N CYS A 306 8.29 1.49 20.63
CA CYS A 306 7.10 2.17 20.13
C CYS A 306 5.94 1.19 20.02
N SER A 307 4.72 1.66 20.23
CA SER A 307 3.50 0.92 19.88
C SER A 307 3.24 1.00 18.38
N VAL A 308 2.43 0.09 17.86
CA VAL A 308 2.06 0.04 16.44
C VAL A 308 0.56 0.23 16.29
N GLU A 309 0.14 1.08 15.36
CA GLU A 309 -1.26 1.35 15.01
C GLU A 309 -1.65 0.67 13.70
N PHE A 310 -2.92 0.30 13.56
CA PHE A 310 -3.46 -0.22 12.31
C PHE A 310 -3.52 0.86 11.22
N VAL A 311 -3.36 0.43 9.98
CA VAL A 311 -3.67 1.20 8.77
C VAL A 311 -4.70 0.40 7.99
N GLY A 312 -5.82 1.01 7.65
CA GLY A 312 -6.89 0.34 6.91
C GLY A 312 -6.56 0.09 5.45
N LEU A 313 -7.32 -0.83 4.84
CA LEU A 313 -7.17 -1.26 3.46
C LEU A 313 -7.35 -0.11 2.46
N ASN A 314 -8.15 0.92 2.76
CA ASN A 314 -8.30 2.06 1.85
C ASN A 314 -7.00 2.84 1.72
N GLN A 315 -6.32 3.12 2.85
CA GLN A 315 -5.05 3.84 2.84
C GLN A 315 -3.94 2.99 2.20
N LEU A 316 -3.87 1.71 2.54
CA LEU A 316 -2.91 0.77 1.93
C LEU A 316 -3.09 0.72 0.42
N THR A 317 -4.34 0.59 -0.05
CA THR A 317 -4.68 0.54 -1.48
C THR A 317 -4.37 1.86 -2.17
N MET A 318 -4.77 3.00 -1.59
CA MET A 318 -4.52 4.33 -2.17
C MET A 318 -3.01 4.57 -2.35
N ASP A 319 -2.22 4.31 -1.31
CA ASP A 319 -0.78 4.48 -1.37
C ASP A 319 -0.18 3.54 -2.41
N PHE A 320 -0.60 2.27 -2.42
CA PHE A 320 -0.09 1.28 -3.37
C PHE A 320 -0.43 1.61 -4.82
N VAL A 321 -1.65 2.05 -5.11
CA VAL A 321 -2.07 2.51 -6.44
C VAL A 321 -1.28 3.76 -6.86
N ARG A 322 -1.01 4.67 -5.92
CA ARG A 322 -0.23 5.89 -6.20
C ARG A 322 1.24 5.59 -6.49
N THR A 323 1.82 4.61 -5.81
CA THR A 323 3.26 4.36 -5.85
C THR A 323 3.69 3.19 -6.73
N THR A 324 2.83 2.19 -6.90
CA THR A 324 3.20 0.87 -7.44
C THR A 324 2.49 0.57 -8.75
N ILE A 325 1.17 0.78 -8.81
CA ILE A 325 0.38 0.50 -10.02
C ILE A 325 0.67 1.55 -11.10
N ARG A 326 0.82 1.09 -12.34
CA ARG A 326 1.28 1.87 -13.50
C ARG A 326 0.20 2.01 -14.55
N GLU A 327 -0.39 0.89 -14.93
CA GLU A 327 -1.28 0.78 -16.08
C GLU A 327 -2.73 0.70 -15.63
N ARG A 328 -3.10 -0.32 -14.83
CA ARG A 328 -4.49 -0.47 -14.35
C ARG A 328 -4.61 -1.22 -13.03
N SER A 329 -5.65 -0.90 -12.27
CA SER A 329 -6.07 -1.66 -11.09
C SER A 329 -7.26 -2.58 -11.34
N GLY A 330 -7.94 -2.43 -12.49
CA GLY A 330 -9.29 -2.95 -12.68
C GLY A 330 -10.30 -2.22 -11.79
N ILE A 331 -11.41 -2.90 -11.46
CA ILE A 331 -12.44 -2.41 -10.55
C ILE A 331 -11.99 -2.63 -9.11
N VAL A 332 -12.04 -1.58 -8.28
CA VAL A 332 -11.67 -1.65 -6.86
C VAL A 332 -12.90 -1.33 -6.01
N TYR A 333 -13.51 -2.33 -5.41
CA TYR A 333 -14.64 -2.18 -4.48
C TYR A 333 -14.14 -1.93 -3.06
N SER A 334 -14.58 -0.83 -2.44
CA SER A 334 -14.16 -0.44 -1.10
C SER A 334 -15.34 -0.07 -0.20
N ASP A 335 -15.17 -0.26 1.11
CA ASP A 335 -16.06 0.33 2.12
C ASP A 335 -15.59 1.77 2.41
N PHE A 336 -16.53 2.72 2.46
CA PHE A 336 -16.27 4.12 2.81
C PHE A 336 -15.07 4.79 2.07
N PRO A 337 -14.95 4.65 0.74
CA PRO A 337 -13.82 5.22 0.01
C PRO A 337 -13.79 6.75 0.15
N GLY A 338 -12.65 7.27 0.56
CA GLY A 338 -12.39 8.71 0.62
C GLY A 338 -11.94 9.26 -0.75
N PRO A 339 -11.96 10.59 -0.92
CA PRO A 339 -11.67 11.24 -2.20
C PRO A 339 -10.30 10.89 -2.78
N GLY A 340 -9.29 10.65 -1.94
CA GLY A 340 -7.95 10.32 -2.39
C GLY A 340 -7.80 8.90 -2.93
N LEU A 341 -8.57 7.93 -2.39
CA LEU A 341 -8.60 6.58 -2.94
C LEU A 341 -9.32 6.58 -4.29
N ILE A 342 -10.47 7.26 -4.36
CA ILE A 342 -11.25 7.41 -5.58
C ILE A 342 -10.39 8.05 -6.68
N GLU A 343 -9.75 9.18 -6.39
CA GLU A 343 -8.83 9.86 -7.32
C GLU A 343 -7.64 8.97 -7.72
N ALA A 344 -7.05 8.23 -6.78
CA ALA A 344 -5.93 7.35 -7.07
C ALA A 344 -6.28 6.31 -8.15
N VAL A 345 -7.46 5.68 -8.04
CA VAL A 345 -7.95 4.71 -9.02
C VAL A 345 -8.31 5.40 -10.35
N ILE A 346 -9.06 6.51 -10.32
CA ILE A 346 -9.43 7.28 -11.53
C ILE A 346 -8.19 7.69 -12.32
N SER A 347 -7.14 8.16 -11.63
CA SER A 347 -5.92 8.69 -12.26
C SER A 347 -5.13 7.67 -13.08
N LEU A 348 -5.37 6.36 -12.90
CA LEU A 348 -4.75 5.32 -13.73
C LEU A 348 -5.26 5.34 -15.19
N ASN A 349 -6.46 5.88 -15.44
CA ASN A 349 -7.03 5.93 -16.78
C ASN A 349 -6.47 7.08 -17.65
N THR A 350 -5.68 8.00 -17.06
CA THR A 350 -5.16 9.16 -17.80
C THR A 350 -3.84 8.82 -18.49
N PRO A 351 -3.77 8.86 -19.84
CA PRO A 351 -2.53 8.58 -20.56
C PRO A 351 -1.42 9.55 -20.17
N GLY A 352 -0.23 9.02 -19.92
CA GLY A 352 0.93 9.85 -19.56
C GLY A 352 0.87 10.42 -18.14
N ARG A 353 0.14 9.77 -17.21
CA ARG A 353 0.34 9.97 -15.77
C ARG A 353 1.85 9.95 -15.49
N SER A 354 2.40 11.12 -15.22
CA SER A 354 3.77 11.22 -14.74
C SER A 354 3.77 10.67 -13.33
N LEU A 355 4.12 9.40 -13.21
CA LEU A 355 4.67 8.88 -11.97
C LEU A 355 5.89 9.75 -11.63
N PRO A 356 6.29 9.86 -10.35
CA PRO A 356 7.58 10.48 -10.04
C PRO A 356 8.64 9.91 -11.00
N ALA A 357 9.32 10.81 -11.73
CA ALA A 357 10.05 10.55 -12.98
C ALA A 357 10.81 9.21 -13.01
N GLU A 358 10.88 8.55 -14.18
CA GLU A 358 11.67 7.33 -14.42
C GLU A 358 13.03 7.39 -13.68
N GLY A 359 13.26 6.40 -12.83
CA GLY A 359 14.41 6.39 -11.91
C GLY A 359 14.11 7.04 -10.56
N SER A 360 12.83 7.19 -10.22
CA SER A 360 12.39 7.62 -8.89
C SER A 360 12.62 6.50 -7.86
N PRO A 361 12.73 6.85 -6.56
CA PRO A 361 12.68 5.86 -5.48
C PRO A 361 11.53 4.85 -5.62
N HIS A 362 10.40 5.25 -6.25
CA HIS A 362 9.23 4.40 -6.42
C HIS A 362 9.41 3.34 -7.50
N ASP A 363 10.05 3.66 -8.62
CA ASP A 363 10.36 2.68 -9.68
C ASP A 363 11.36 1.64 -9.18
N VAL A 364 12.36 2.09 -8.41
CA VAL A 364 13.34 1.20 -7.77
C VAL A 364 12.65 0.25 -6.78
N VAL A 365 11.67 0.73 -6.00
CA VAL A 365 10.88 -0.13 -5.09
C VAL A 365 10.06 -1.16 -5.87
N HIS A 366 9.40 -0.75 -6.95
CA HIS A 366 8.58 -1.65 -7.76
C HIS A 366 9.42 -2.75 -8.43
N VAL A 367 10.50 -2.39 -9.15
CA VAL A 367 11.40 -3.36 -9.80
C VAL A 367 11.99 -4.35 -8.79
N LEU A 368 12.40 -3.86 -7.62
CA LEU A 368 12.95 -4.73 -6.57
C LEU A 368 11.89 -5.63 -5.92
N ARG A 369 10.64 -5.17 -5.72
CA ARG A 369 9.55 -6.02 -5.22
C ARG A 369 9.17 -7.08 -6.23
N SER A 370 8.99 -6.71 -7.48
CA SER A 370 8.61 -7.67 -8.52
C SER A 370 9.70 -8.72 -8.74
N ALA A 371 10.99 -8.37 -8.64
CA ALA A 371 12.08 -9.34 -8.70
C ALA A 371 12.17 -10.26 -7.46
N LEU A 372 11.78 -9.76 -6.28
CA LEU A 372 11.64 -10.57 -5.06
C LEU A 372 10.49 -11.59 -5.20
N GLU A 373 9.35 -11.15 -5.70
CA GLU A 373 8.13 -11.96 -5.83
C GLU A 373 8.26 -13.05 -6.90
N ARG A 374 9.07 -12.81 -7.95
CA ARG A 374 9.34 -13.79 -9.01
C ARG A 374 10.50 -14.75 -8.71
N ASP A 375 11.07 -14.71 -7.50
CA ASP A 375 12.26 -15.49 -7.11
C ASP A 375 13.46 -15.31 -8.06
N GLU A 376 13.53 -14.17 -8.75
CA GLU A 376 14.59 -13.85 -9.73
C GLU A 376 15.91 -13.46 -9.05
N LEU A 377 15.87 -13.25 -7.74
CA LEU A 377 17.00 -12.77 -6.94
C LEU A 377 17.61 -13.91 -6.13
N THR A 378 18.95 -14.00 -6.13
CA THR A 378 19.64 -14.86 -5.16
C THR A 378 19.31 -14.40 -3.73
N PRO A 379 19.42 -15.27 -2.71
CA PRO A 379 19.09 -14.91 -1.32
C PRO A 379 19.84 -13.67 -0.79
N ARG A 380 21.00 -13.34 -1.37
CA ARG A 380 21.78 -12.16 -0.99
C ARG A 380 21.27 -10.89 -1.68
N GLN A 381 20.85 -10.98 -2.94
CA GLN A 381 20.20 -9.90 -3.68
C GLN A 381 18.83 -9.60 -3.09
N ALA A 382 18.05 -10.64 -2.74
CA ALA A 382 16.75 -10.49 -2.09
C ALA A 382 16.87 -9.67 -0.79
N ARG A 383 17.79 -10.05 0.11
CA ARG A 383 18.06 -9.28 1.34
C ARG A 383 18.52 -7.84 1.09
N LEU A 384 19.17 -7.56 -0.04
CA LEU A 384 19.61 -6.22 -0.40
C LEU A 384 18.43 -5.41 -0.97
N ALA A 385 17.64 -6.01 -1.84
CA ALA A 385 16.40 -5.46 -2.38
C ALA A 385 15.45 -5.07 -1.25
N GLU A 386 15.19 -5.97 -0.31
CA GLU A 386 14.38 -5.72 0.89
C GLU A 386 14.89 -4.53 1.71
N ARG A 387 16.21 -4.37 1.86
CA ARG A 387 16.82 -3.23 2.57
C ARG A 387 16.72 -1.92 1.77
N VAL A 388 16.90 -1.97 0.46
CA VAL A 388 16.76 -0.77 -0.39
C VAL A 388 15.30 -0.31 -0.42
N ILE A 389 14.35 -1.23 -0.58
CA ILE A 389 12.92 -0.96 -0.40
C ILE A 389 12.67 -0.37 0.98
N ALA A 390 13.37 -0.86 2.00
CA ALA A 390 13.22 -0.40 3.36
C ALA A 390 13.59 1.06 3.59
N ASP A 391 14.76 1.43 3.08
CA ASP A 391 15.32 2.75 3.28
C ASP A 391 14.58 3.79 2.44
N LEU A 392 14.13 3.41 1.25
CA LEU A 392 13.32 4.27 0.39
C LEU A 392 11.96 4.57 1.05
N TRP A 393 11.24 3.55 1.52
CA TRP A 393 9.93 3.72 2.16
C TRP A 393 10.00 4.47 3.51
N GLY A 394 11.02 4.19 4.33
CA GLY A 394 11.19 4.82 5.65
C GLY A 394 11.50 6.32 5.59
N ALA A 395 12.03 6.82 4.48
CA ALA A 395 12.39 8.23 4.32
C ALA A 395 11.20 9.13 3.91
N GLY A 396 10.06 8.54 3.50
CA GLY A 396 8.87 9.26 3.01
C GLY A 396 7.83 9.66 4.07
N HIS A 397 7.99 9.28 5.35
CA HIS A 397 6.97 9.48 6.39
C HIS A 397 7.16 10.74 7.27
N GLY A 398 8.03 11.67 6.84
CA GLY A 398 8.10 13.01 7.42
C GLY A 398 7.04 13.94 6.78
N SER A 399 6.62 14.97 7.52
CA SER A 399 5.55 15.93 7.17
C SER A 399 5.74 16.77 5.88
N GLY A 400 6.68 16.40 5.01
CA GLY A 400 6.96 17.06 3.73
C GLY A 400 6.74 16.20 2.48
N GLY A 401 6.34 14.92 2.64
CA GLY A 401 6.14 13.99 1.52
C GLY A 401 7.41 13.75 0.68
N TRP A 402 7.30 12.87 -0.32
CA TRP A 402 8.38 12.52 -1.26
C TRP A 402 9.00 13.71 -2.01
N GLN A 403 8.26 14.82 -2.09
CA GLN A 403 8.73 16.10 -2.62
C GLN A 403 9.94 16.64 -1.84
N ASP A 404 10.04 16.36 -0.54
CA ASP A 404 11.16 16.75 0.32
C ASP A 404 12.40 15.82 0.12
N LEU A 405 12.19 14.60 -0.41
CA LEU A 405 13.27 13.69 -0.83
C LEU A 405 13.92 14.13 -2.15
N ALA A 406 13.10 14.56 -3.11
CA ALA A 406 13.57 15.12 -4.38
C ALA A 406 14.26 16.49 -4.18
N ALA A 407 13.82 17.28 -3.19
CA ALA A 407 14.49 18.53 -2.79
C ALA A 407 15.89 18.27 -2.19
N LYS A 408 16.15 17.08 -1.64
CA LYS A 408 17.49 16.61 -1.24
C LYS A 408 18.25 16.09 -2.46
N SER A 409 18.66 17.03 -3.31
CA SER A 409 19.43 16.89 -4.56
C SER A 409 20.65 15.93 -4.55
N ALA A 410 21.05 15.34 -3.42
CA ALA A 410 22.19 14.46 -3.29
C ALA A 410 21.89 12.96 -3.55
N VAL A 411 20.64 12.50 -3.39
CA VAL A 411 20.31 11.05 -3.41
C VAL A 411 19.73 10.59 -4.76
N LEU A 412 19.07 11.50 -5.49
CA LEU A 412 18.38 11.19 -6.75
C LEU A 412 19.32 10.62 -7.84
N PRO A 413 20.52 11.18 -8.11
CA PRO A 413 21.43 10.60 -9.11
C PRO A 413 21.99 9.23 -8.71
N ALA A 414 22.05 8.91 -7.42
CA ALA A 414 22.52 7.62 -6.93
C ALA A 414 21.44 6.53 -7.10
N LEU A 415 20.16 6.90 -6.94
CA LEU A 415 19.01 6.00 -7.12
C LEU A 415 18.71 5.73 -8.60
N THR A 416 18.78 6.75 -9.46
CA THR A 416 18.65 6.58 -10.92
C THR A 416 19.75 5.66 -11.48
N ARG A 417 20.99 5.80 -11.02
CA ARG A 417 22.09 4.90 -11.40
C ARG A 417 21.95 3.48 -10.84
N LEU A 418 21.22 3.30 -9.74
CA LEU A 418 20.90 1.98 -9.19
C LEU A 418 19.83 1.28 -10.05
N ALA A 419 18.83 2.04 -10.54
CA ALA A 419 17.82 1.56 -11.48
C ALA A 419 18.45 1.13 -12.83
N ASP A 420 19.28 1.99 -13.43
CA ASP A 420 20.01 1.69 -14.68
C ASP A 420 20.91 0.45 -14.54
N GLY A 421 21.47 0.23 -13.35
CA GLY A 421 22.30 -0.93 -13.03
C GLY A 421 21.49 -2.23 -12.90
N VAL A 422 20.25 -2.16 -12.43
CA VAL A 422 19.33 -3.30 -12.30
C VAL A 422 18.78 -3.72 -13.67
N ASP A 423 18.45 -2.77 -14.55
CA ASP A 423 18.03 -3.07 -15.93
C ASP A 423 19.19 -3.66 -16.76
N ALA A 424 20.42 -3.16 -16.57
CA ALA A 424 21.62 -3.76 -17.15
C ALA A 424 21.93 -5.16 -16.56
N LEU A 425 21.58 -5.43 -15.29
CA LEU A 425 21.72 -6.73 -14.64
C LEU A 425 20.74 -7.77 -15.20
N VAL A 426 19.50 -7.37 -15.50
CA VAL A 426 18.51 -8.21 -16.19
C VAL A 426 18.95 -8.50 -17.63
N ALA A 427 19.64 -7.57 -18.29
CA ALA A 427 20.19 -7.77 -19.63
C ALA A 427 21.47 -8.64 -19.68
N LEU A 428 22.23 -8.75 -18.57
CA LEU A 428 23.55 -9.41 -18.54
C LEU A 428 23.54 -10.91 -18.21
N ASP A 429 22.38 -11.52 -17.96
CA ASP A 429 22.26 -12.99 -17.81
C ASP A 429 22.27 -13.73 -19.17
N ALA A 430 22.41 -13.01 -20.29
CA ALA A 430 22.49 -13.60 -21.62
C ALA A 430 23.90 -14.09 -22.02
N ASP A 431 25.00 -13.56 -21.46
CA ASP A 431 26.34 -13.77 -22.06
C ASP A 431 27.51 -14.06 -21.10
N GLY A 432 27.28 -14.29 -19.79
CA GLY A 432 28.27 -14.93 -18.91
C GLY A 432 29.66 -14.26 -18.83
N VAL A 433 29.74 -13.00 -18.41
CA VAL A 433 31.03 -12.26 -18.27
C VAL A 433 31.39 -11.97 -16.80
N GLU A 434 32.69 -12.07 -16.51
CA GLU A 434 33.32 -12.07 -15.19
C GLU A 434 33.04 -10.85 -14.28
N THR A 435 32.70 -11.19 -13.03
CA THR A 435 32.41 -10.43 -11.80
C THR A 435 33.34 -9.25 -11.38
N THR A 436 34.30 -8.81 -12.19
CA THR A 436 35.33 -7.83 -11.77
C THR A 436 34.88 -6.38 -12.00
N ALA A 437 34.08 -6.10 -13.03
CA ALA A 437 33.50 -4.77 -13.27
C ALA A 437 32.46 -4.40 -12.21
N LEU A 438 31.68 -5.39 -11.75
CA LEU A 438 30.67 -5.28 -10.69
C LEU A 438 31.27 -4.80 -9.34
N GLN A 439 32.49 -5.23 -9.02
CA GLN A 439 33.16 -4.88 -7.77
C GLN A 439 33.76 -3.47 -7.78
N GLY A 440 34.21 -2.98 -8.94
CA GLY A 440 34.63 -1.59 -9.10
C GLY A 440 33.44 -0.63 -9.00
N TRP A 441 32.34 -0.99 -9.65
CA TRP A 441 31.13 -0.17 -9.69
C TRP A 441 30.45 -0.01 -8.31
N LEU A 442 30.31 -1.09 -7.52
CA LEU A 442 29.79 -1.03 -6.15
C LEU A 442 30.70 -0.24 -5.19
N ALA A 443 32.02 -0.22 -5.45
CA ALA A 443 32.98 0.52 -4.63
C ALA A 443 32.88 2.03 -4.87
N ASP A 444 32.64 2.45 -6.11
CA ASP A 444 32.46 3.86 -6.47
C ASP A 444 31.10 4.39 -5.99
N ALA A 445 30.02 3.60 -6.12
CA ALA A 445 28.70 3.97 -5.60
C ALA A 445 28.67 4.10 -4.06
N ALA A 446 29.44 3.26 -3.35
CA ALA A 446 29.58 3.34 -1.90
C ALA A 446 30.43 4.54 -1.43
N ALA A 447 31.36 5.02 -2.25
CA ALA A 447 32.18 6.19 -1.95
C ALA A 447 31.36 7.49 -2.02
N ASP A 448 30.39 7.57 -2.94
CA ASP A 448 29.48 8.71 -3.08
C ASP A 448 28.38 8.76 -1.99
N LEU A 449 28.06 7.63 -1.35
CA LEU A 449 27.07 7.50 -0.26
C LEU A 449 27.61 7.81 1.14
N ALA A 450 28.88 8.23 1.28
CA ALA A 450 29.52 8.49 2.56
C ALA A 450 29.06 9.80 3.25
N VAL A 451 27.77 9.88 3.59
CA VAL A 451 27.29 10.61 4.78
C VAL A 451 27.55 9.69 5.98
N PRO A 452 28.08 10.18 7.13
CA PRO A 452 28.80 9.35 8.11
C PRO A 452 27.90 8.51 9.05
N ALA A 453 27.01 7.67 8.50
CA ALA A 453 26.14 6.79 9.27
C ALA A 453 26.16 5.30 8.87
N VAL A 454 26.85 4.89 7.80
CA VAL A 454 26.87 3.47 7.36
C VAL A 454 28.30 2.92 7.29
N ALA A 455 29.05 3.06 8.39
CA ALA A 455 30.44 2.59 8.45
C ALA A 455 30.60 1.09 8.79
N ASP A 456 29.53 0.37 9.20
CA ASP A 456 29.71 -0.97 9.78
C ASP A 456 29.35 -2.16 8.87
N ALA A 457 28.67 -1.95 7.75
CA ALA A 457 28.24 -3.05 6.87
C ALA A 457 29.27 -3.45 5.78
N GLY A 458 30.21 -2.55 5.43
CA GLY A 458 31.22 -2.79 4.38
C GLY A 458 32.39 -3.70 4.78
N SER A 459 32.50 -4.07 6.06
CA SER A 459 33.70 -4.71 6.61
C SER A 459 33.79 -6.23 6.40
N MET A 460 32.74 -6.88 5.88
CA MET A 460 32.68 -8.35 5.84
C MET A 460 32.97 -9.03 4.50
N LEU A 461 33.33 -8.31 3.42
CA LEU A 461 33.19 -8.88 2.07
C LEU A 461 34.35 -8.83 1.07
N THR A 462 35.59 -8.44 1.40
CA THR A 462 36.62 -8.28 0.34
C THR A 462 37.94 -9.03 0.55
N GLY A 463 38.22 -9.96 -0.37
CA GLY A 463 39.57 -10.43 -0.71
C GLY A 463 40.48 -9.35 -1.30
N ALA A 464 39.95 -8.16 -1.63
CA ALA A 464 40.71 -6.97 -2.04
C ALA A 464 41.37 -6.21 -0.86
N SER A 465 41.19 -6.69 0.38
CA SER A 465 41.78 -6.08 1.58
C SER A 465 43.18 -6.60 1.90
N ALA A 466 43.60 -7.77 1.42
CA ALA A 466 44.92 -8.33 1.76
C ALA A 466 46.06 -7.60 1.03
N ALA A 467 45.91 -7.31 -0.28
CA ALA A 467 46.92 -6.59 -1.05
C ALA A 467 47.13 -5.16 -0.54
N ARG A 468 46.05 -4.41 -0.28
CA ARG A 468 46.13 -3.06 0.31
C ARG A 468 46.71 -3.04 1.73
N ARG A 469 46.48 -4.09 2.52
CA ARG A 469 47.09 -4.26 3.84
C ARG A 469 48.59 -4.55 3.76
N ILE A 470 49.03 -5.28 2.74
CA ILE A 470 50.45 -5.53 2.45
C ILE A 470 51.13 -4.24 1.98
N ASP A 471 50.54 -3.51 1.02
CA ASP A 471 51.11 -2.25 0.51
C ASP A 471 51.22 -1.18 1.61
N ALA A 472 50.20 -1.08 2.49
CA ALA A 472 50.22 -0.19 3.64
C ALA A 472 51.27 -0.61 4.68
N ALA A 473 51.45 -1.91 4.90
CA ALA A 473 52.49 -2.43 5.78
C ALA A 473 53.89 -2.15 5.21
N GLU A 474 54.11 -2.33 3.91
CA GLU A 474 55.39 -2.03 3.25
C GLU A 474 55.76 -0.54 3.33
N ALA A 475 54.78 0.36 3.19
CA ALA A 475 54.99 1.80 3.39
C ALA A 475 55.38 2.13 4.84
N LEU A 476 54.70 1.54 5.82
CA LEU A 476 54.99 1.73 7.24
C LEU A 476 56.36 1.13 7.65
N LEU A 477 56.77 0.03 7.02
CA LEU A 477 58.11 -0.53 7.20
C LEU A 477 59.19 0.45 6.66
N ALA A 478 58.96 1.04 5.48
CA ALA A 478 59.86 2.04 4.91
C ALA A 478 59.96 3.32 5.77
N GLU A 479 58.84 3.76 6.35
CA GLU A 479 58.82 4.87 7.32
C GLU A 479 59.59 4.54 8.60
N GLY A 480 59.44 3.31 9.12
CA GLY A 480 60.21 2.83 10.26
C GLY A 480 61.71 2.79 9.99
N ASP A 481 62.13 2.33 8.80
CA ASP A 481 63.52 2.31 8.37
C ASP A 481 64.12 3.72 8.26
N ALA A 482 63.36 4.67 7.72
CA ALA A 482 63.75 6.07 7.63
C ALA A 482 63.85 6.74 9.02
N ALA A 483 62.92 6.45 9.93
CA ALA A 483 62.94 6.94 11.31
C ALA A 483 64.13 6.38 12.09
N ARG A 484 64.45 5.10 11.93
CA ARG A 484 65.62 4.45 12.52
C ARG A 484 66.92 5.06 12.00
N ALA A 485 67.04 5.24 10.68
CA ALA A 485 68.22 5.86 10.06
C ALA A 485 68.45 7.31 10.53
N SER A 486 67.38 8.00 10.91
CA SER A 486 67.42 9.38 11.43
C SER A 486 67.57 9.46 12.96
N GLY A 487 67.88 8.36 13.64
CA GLY A 487 68.10 8.35 15.09
C GLY A 487 66.84 8.52 15.94
N ARG A 488 65.66 8.16 15.41
CA ARG A 488 64.36 8.23 16.12
C ARG A 488 63.82 6.81 16.42
N PRO A 489 64.36 6.10 17.43
CA PRO A 489 64.09 4.68 17.65
C PRO A 489 62.65 4.39 18.09
N GLU A 490 62.01 5.26 18.87
CA GLU A 490 60.63 5.05 19.33
C GLU A 490 59.63 5.16 18.16
N ALA A 491 59.80 6.18 17.31
CA ALA A 491 58.98 6.34 16.10
C ALA A 491 59.16 5.18 15.11
N ALA A 492 60.36 4.59 15.04
CA ALA A 492 60.61 3.41 14.22
C ALA A 492 59.87 2.19 14.76
N VAL A 493 59.91 1.95 16.08
CA VAL A 493 59.18 0.85 16.72
C VAL A 493 57.68 0.98 16.54
N ASP A 494 57.13 2.18 16.69
CA ASP A 494 55.70 2.43 16.50
C ASP A 494 55.26 2.17 15.05
N ALA A 495 56.05 2.60 14.06
CA ALA A 495 55.78 2.34 12.65
C ALA A 495 55.83 0.84 12.31
N TYR A 496 56.81 0.09 12.83
CA TYR A 496 56.89 -1.35 12.62
C TYR A 496 55.73 -2.11 13.30
N LEU A 497 55.33 -1.72 14.51
CA LEU A 497 54.17 -2.32 15.18
C LEU A 497 52.86 -2.00 14.47
N ALA A 498 52.74 -0.82 13.86
CA ALA A 498 51.61 -0.47 13.01
C ALA A 498 51.57 -1.33 11.73
N ALA A 499 52.72 -1.58 11.11
CA ALA A 499 52.83 -2.47 9.94
C ALA A 499 52.36 -3.91 10.27
N VAL A 500 52.78 -4.48 11.40
CA VAL A 500 52.34 -5.83 11.83
C VAL A 500 50.83 -5.89 12.05
N ARG A 501 50.23 -4.85 12.65
CA ARG A 501 48.78 -4.77 12.84
C ARG A 501 48.03 -4.62 11.52
N ALA A 502 48.61 -3.90 10.55
CA ALA A 502 48.02 -3.68 9.24
C ALA A 502 47.83 -5.00 8.46
N VAL A 503 48.77 -5.95 8.57
CA VAL A 503 48.72 -7.24 7.84
C VAL A 503 47.70 -8.22 8.43
N GLY A 504 47.45 -8.21 9.74
CA GLY A 504 46.47 -9.08 10.42
C GLY A 504 46.84 -10.58 10.48
N PRO A 505 46.13 -11.40 11.26
CA PRO A 505 46.55 -12.78 11.61
C PRO A 505 46.37 -13.85 10.50
N THR A 506 45.76 -13.52 9.37
CA THR A 506 45.41 -14.48 8.30
C THR A 506 46.26 -14.35 7.03
N THR A 507 47.17 -13.39 6.97
CA THR A 507 48.01 -13.14 5.80
C THR A 507 49.31 -13.95 5.89
N ARG A 508 49.54 -14.87 4.94
CA ARG A 508 50.70 -15.80 4.93
C ARG A 508 51.94 -15.30 4.20
N ARG A 509 51.88 -14.16 3.50
CA ARG A 509 52.96 -13.68 2.63
C ARG A 509 53.97 -12.83 3.39
#